data_AF-A0A447U896-F1
#
_entry.id   AF-A0A447U896-F1
#
_cell.length_a   1.000
_cell.length_b   1.000
_cell.length_c   1.000
_cell.angle_alpha   90.00
_cell.angle_beta   90.00
_cell.angle_gamma   90.00
#
_symmetry.space_group_name_H-M   'P 1'
#
loop_
_entity.id
_entity.type
_entity.pdbx_description
1 polymer ?
#
loop_
_entity_poly.entity_id
_entity_poly.type
_entity_poly.pdbx_seq_one_letter_code
_entity_poly.pdbx_strand_id
1 'polypeptide(L)'
;MNQSIAVLRPRSDIATALQTLLHSATKLNLFHSPRYNLIAWPFSGPYQNSNGWLLEVFARANDAQVWSRNDARRWLQLQGYQPSIVSAGTFERLGAKLFTPNVFTDDQPAELLRKGNVGLNSGDSVIRFIAHYSRAIPGCEHQNLGESVCVYLSPGAKK
;
A
#
# COMPACT_ATOMS: atom_id res chain seq x y z
N MET A 1 -18.87 4.91 -15.06
CA MET A 1 -18.30 3.76 -14.34
C MET A 1 -18.81 3.87 -12.92
N ASN A 2 -19.45 2.83 -12.38
CA ASN A 2 -19.85 2.83 -10.98
C ASN A 2 -18.56 2.79 -10.14
N GLN A 3 -18.29 3.87 -9.41
CA GLN A 3 -17.12 3.93 -8.54
C GLN A 3 -17.41 3.10 -7.28
N SER A 4 -16.54 2.15 -6.99
CA SER A 4 -16.59 1.35 -5.76
C SER A 4 -15.49 1.84 -4.83
N ILE A 5 -15.80 1.99 -3.55
CA ILE A 5 -14.86 2.43 -2.51
C ILE A 5 -14.67 1.27 -1.54
N ALA A 6 -13.44 0.78 -1.41
CA ALA A 6 -13.09 -0.19 -0.38
C ALA A 6 -12.80 0.53 0.95
N VAL A 7 -13.47 0.10 2.01
CA VAL A 7 -13.33 0.61 3.37
C VAL A 7 -12.84 -0.52 4.26
N LEU A 8 -11.72 -0.28 4.93
CA LEU A 8 -11.11 -1.19 5.90
C LEU A 8 -11.25 -0.60 7.29
N ARG A 9 -11.45 -1.48 8.27
CA ARG A 9 -11.54 -1.09 9.68
C ARG A 9 -10.51 -1.90 10.48
N PRO A 10 -9.27 -1.39 10.66
CA PRO A 10 -8.27 -2.06 11.48
C PRO A 10 -8.81 -2.42 12.88
N ARG A 11 -8.24 -3.47 13.50
CA ARG A 11 -8.52 -3.80 14.90
C ARG A 11 -8.31 -2.57 15.80
N SER A 12 -9.03 -2.51 16.92
CA SER A 12 -9.12 -1.31 17.75
C SER A 12 -7.77 -0.85 18.30
N ASP A 13 -6.91 -1.79 18.69
CA ASP A 13 -5.52 -1.53 19.11
C ASP A 13 -4.73 -0.80 18.02
N ILE A 14 -4.76 -1.31 16.79
CA ILE A 14 -4.07 -0.72 15.63
C ILE A 14 -4.68 0.65 15.28
N ALA A 15 -6.01 0.77 15.32
CA ALA A 15 -6.70 2.02 15.03
C ALA A 15 -6.33 3.13 16.04
N THR A 16 -6.26 2.82 17.33
CA THR A 16 -5.81 3.75 18.38
C THR A 16 -4.35 4.15 18.19
N ALA A 17 -3.48 3.19 17.84
CA ALA A 17 -2.08 3.47 17.54
C ALA A 17 -1.92 4.38 16.30
N LEU A 18 -2.64 4.08 15.22
CA LEU A 18 -2.68 4.91 14.01
C LEU A 18 -3.17 6.32 14.32
N GLN A 19 -4.28 6.45 15.07
CA GLN A 19 -4.79 7.76 15.48
C GLN A 19 -3.71 8.56 16.21
N THR A 20 -3.00 7.94 17.17
CA THR A 20 -1.91 8.59 17.89
C THR A 20 -0.76 9.02 16.97
N LEU A 21 -0.39 8.19 15.99
CA LEU A 21 0.66 8.50 15.02
C LEU A 21 0.26 9.66 14.10
N LEU A 22 -0.98 9.68 13.62
CA LEU A 22 -1.49 10.70 12.70
C LEU A 22 -1.52 12.11 13.32
N HIS A 23 -1.56 12.23 14.65
CA HIS A 23 -1.46 13.52 15.35
C HIS A 23 -0.02 13.99 15.59
N SER A 24 1.00 13.25 15.13
CA SER A 24 2.40 13.60 15.35
C SER A 24 3.16 13.65 14.03
N ALA A 25 3.30 14.86 13.47
CA ALA A 25 4.10 15.10 12.26
C ALA A 25 5.54 14.57 12.41
N THR A 26 6.15 14.72 13.60
CA THR A 26 7.48 14.17 13.89
C THR A 26 7.55 12.66 13.70
N LYS A 27 6.55 11.90 14.21
CA LYS A 27 6.51 10.44 14.06
C LYS A 27 6.25 10.04 12.61
N LEU A 28 5.39 10.77 11.89
CA LEU A 28 5.13 10.51 10.46
C LEU A 28 6.36 10.79 9.58
N ASN A 29 7.13 11.82 9.91
CA ASN A 29 8.33 12.19 9.16
C ASN A 29 9.43 11.12 9.22
N LEU A 30 9.46 10.27 10.24
CA LEU A 30 10.38 9.11 10.30
C LEU A 30 10.18 8.13 9.13
N PHE A 31 8.97 8.09 8.57
CA PHE A 31 8.58 7.18 7.50
C PHE A 31 8.50 7.86 6.13
N HIS A 32 8.69 9.18 6.05
CA HIS A 32 8.60 9.89 4.79
C HIS A 32 9.94 9.88 4.03
N SER A 33 9.88 9.70 2.72
CA SER A 33 11.00 9.94 1.82
C SER A 33 10.57 10.82 0.64
N PRO A 34 11.37 11.84 0.28
CA PRO A 34 11.09 12.67 -0.89
C PRO A 34 11.41 11.96 -2.22
N ARG A 35 12.08 10.80 -2.18
CA ARG A 35 12.48 10.05 -3.38
C ARG A 35 11.31 9.23 -3.91
N TYR A 36 10.38 9.91 -4.58
CA TYR A 36 9.20 9.25 -5.13
C TYR A 36 9.55 8.36 -6.33
N ASN A 37 9.01 7.14 -6.35
CA ASN A 37 9.02 6.24 -7.51
C ASN A 37 7.67 5.54 -7.59
N LEU A 38 6.94 5.67 -8.70
CA LEU A 38 5.62 5.05 -8.86
C LEU A 38 5.66 3.53 -8.63
N ILE A 39 6.75 2.89 -9.08
CA ILE A 39 6.98 1.45 -8.95
C ILE A 39 7.95 1.11 -7.82
N ALA A 40 8.00 1.89 -6.74
CA ALA A 40 8.91 1.61 -5.63
C ALA A 40 8.77 0.16 -5.12
N TRP A 41 9.89 -0.58 -5.08
CA TRP A 41 9.92 -1.93 -4.52
C TRP A 41 9.74 -1.86 -2.98
N PRO A 42 8.84 -2.64 -2.36
CA PRO A 42 8.54 -2.53 -0.93
C PRO A 42 9.72 -2.78 0.00
N PHE A 43 10.67 -3.63 -0.38
CA PHE A 43 11.53 -4.28 0.61
C PHE A 43 12.94 -3.68 0.68
N SER A 44 13.30 -2.83 -0.26
CA SER A 44 14.65 -2.25 -0.35
C SER A 44 14.63 -0.95 -1.15
N GLY A 45 15.83 -0.40 -1.39
CA GLY A 45 16.00 0.76 -2.26
C GLY A 45 15.68 2.09 -1.58
N PRO A 46 16.05 3.21 -2.23
CA PRO A 46 15.88 4.53 -1.65
C PRO A 46 14.46 5.08 -1.82
N TYR A 47 13.66 4.48 -2.71
CA TYR A 47 12.41 5.07 -3.15
C TYR A 47 11.20 4.77 -2.26
N GLN A 48 10.13 5.51 -2.50
CA GLN A 48 8.83 5.36 -1.86
C GLN A 48 7.72 5.74 -2.85
N ASN A 49 6.58 5.04 -2.81
CA ASN A 49 5.33 5.56 -3.35
C ASN A 49 4.33 5.84 -2.22
N SER A 50 3.18 6.43 -2.53
CA SER A 50 2.17 6.77 -1.52
C SER A 50 1.71 5.56 -0.69
N ASN A 51 1.55 4.41 -1.34
CA ASN A 51 1.18 3.16 -0.69
C ASN A 51 2.30 2.62 0.22
N GLY A 52 3.56 2.80 -0.17
CA GLY A 52 4.73 2.44 0.63
C GLY A 52 4.79 3.25 1.93
N TRP A 53 4.55 4.57 1.87
CA TRP A 53 4.45 5.40 3.08
C TRP A 53 3.33 4.92 4.01
N LEU A 54 2.15 4.65 3.45
CA LEU A 54 1.01 4.13 4.23
C LEU A 54 1.36 2.81 4.92
N LEU A 55 1.96 1.86 4.20
CA LEU A 55 2.38 0.57 4.75
C LEU A 55 3.46 0.72 5.84
N GLU A 56 4.41 1.64 5.66
CA GLU A 56 5.47 1.89 6.63
C GLU A 56 4.92 2.50 7.93
N VAL A 57 3.97 3.45 7.84
CA VAL A 57 3.23 3.99 9.00
C VAL A 57 2.35 2.91 9.66
N PHE A 58 1.73 2.05 8.85
CA PHE A 58 0.92 0.93 9.34
C PHE A 58 1.76 -0.09 10.12
N ALA A 59 2.98 -0.39 9.66
CA ALA A 59 3.92 -1.24 10.38
C ALA A 59 4.23 -0.67 11.78
N ARG A 60 4.50 0.64 11.87
CA ARG A 60 4.70 1.34 13.15
C ARG A 60 3.50 1.25 14.09
N ALA A 61 2.29 1.27 13.56
CA ALA A 61 1.09 1.15 14.37
C ALA A 61 0.89 -0.26 14.94
N ASN A 62 1.39 -1.28 14.24
CA ASN A 62 1.34 -2.67 14.69
C ASN A 62 2.50 -3.03 15.64
N ASP A 63 3.67 -2.40 15.47
CA ASP A 63 4.86 -2.68 16.25
C ASP A 63 5.57 -1.39 16.68
N ALA A 64 5.56 -1.15 18.00
CA ALA A 64 6.19 0.01 18.62
C ALA A 64 7.73 -0.05 18.63
N GLN A 65 8.35 -1.09 18.09
CA GLN A 65 9.80 -1.19 17.84
C GLN A 65 10.20 -0.79 16.42
N VAL A 66 9.24 -0.56 15.52
CA VAL A 66 9.54 -0.05 14.18
C VAL A 66 9.83 1.44 14.28
N TRP A 67 11.10 1.87 14.13
CA TRP A 67 11.50 3.27 14.28
C TRP A 67 12.03 3.91 13.00
N SER A 68 12.22 3.12 11.95
CA SER A 68 12.70 3.58 10.66
C SER A 68 11.96 2.92 9.50
N ARG A 69 12.11 3.50 8.30
CA ARG A 69 11.66 2.90 7.05
C ARG A 69 12.20 1.47 6.87
N ASN A 70 13.47 1.23 7.21
CA ASN A 70 14.07 -0.09 7.06
C ASN A 70 13.49 -1.12 8.03
N ASP A 71 13.16 -0.72 9.26
CA ASP A 71 12.46 -1.59 10.22
C ASP A 71 11.07 -1.93 9.72
N ALA A 72 10.35 -0.94 9.20
CA ALA A 72 9.01 -1.14 8.64
C ALA A 72 9.04 -2.10 7.45
N ARG A 73 10.01 -1.95 6.55
CA ARG A 73 10.19 -2.85 5.39
C ARG A 73 10.53 -4.28 5.81
N ARG A 74 11.36 -4.44 6.86
CA ARG A 74 11.65 -5.76 7.45
C ARG A 74 10.40 -6.36 8.09
N TRP A 75 9.64 -5.55 8.82
CA TRP A 75 8.36 -5.97 9.39
C TRP A 75 7.39 -6.43 8.30
N LEU A 76 7.27 -5.69 7.19
CA LEU A 76 6.42 -6.09 6.04
C LEU A 76 6.83 -7.46 5.46
N GLN A 77 8.14 -7.73 5.33
CA GLN A 77 8.63 -9.05 4.90
C GLN A 77 8.25 -10.15 5.89
N LEU A 78 8.46 -9.91 7.19
CA LEU A 78 8.14 -10.86 8.25
C LEU A 78 6.64 -11.16 8.34
N GLN A 79 5.79 -10.17 8.07
CA GLN A 79 4.35 -10.31 8.02
C GLN A 79 3.82 -10.84 6.67
N GLY A 80 4.71 -11.20 5.74
CA GLY A 80 4.32 -11.80 4.47
C GLY A 80 3.56 -10.84 3.54
N TYR A 81 3.83 -9.53 3.60
CA TYR A 81 3.30 -8.58 2.62
C TYR A 81 3.65 -9.02 1.19
N GLN A 82 2.68 -8.95 0.27
CA GLN A 82 2.85 -9.34 -1.13
C GLN A 82 2.60 -8.14 -2.04
N PRO A 83 3.64 -7.54 -2.67
CA PRO A 83 3.44 -6.47 -3.64
C PRO A 83 2.68 -6.96 -4.87
N SER A 84 2.12 -6.03 -5.64
CA SER A 84 1.65 -6.36 -6.98
C SER A 84 2.83 -6.59 -7.91
N ILE A 85 2.74 -7.62 -8.75
CA ILE A 85 3.67 -7.85 -9.85
C ILE A 85 2.91 -7.61 -11.15
N VAL A 86 3.42 -6.73 -11.99
CA VAL A 86 2.81 -6.37 -13.27
C VAL A 86 3.83 -6.50 -14.40
N SER A 87 3.38 -6.89 -15.59
CA SER A 87 4.27 -6.91 -16.75
C SER A 87 4.60 -5.47 -17.18
N ALA A 88 5.85 -5.25 -17.57
CA ALA A 88 6.36 -3.96 -18.01
C ALA A 88 5.48 -3.36 -19.13
N GLY A 89 5.08 -4.16 -20.12
CA GLY A 89 4.16 -3.70 -21.17
C GLY A 89 2.75 -3.31 -20.69
N THR A 90 2.24 -3.93 -19.61
CA THR A 90 0.98 -3.49 -18.99
C THR A 90 1.18 -2.19 -18.23
N PHE A 91 2.29 -2.07 -17.51
CA PHE A 91 2.68 -0.86 -16.83
C PHE A 91 2.89 0.29 -17.82
N GLU A 92 3.58 0.08 -18.94
CA GLU A 92 3.75 1.06 -20.02
C GLU A 92 2.42 1.46 -20.63
N ARG A 93 1.45 0.54 -20.81
CA ARG A 93 0.11 0.93 -21.29
C ARG A 93 -0.67 1.77 -20.29
N LEU A 94 -0.52 1.50 -18.99
CA LEU A 94 -1.13 2.28 -17.91
C LEU A 94 -0.39 3.62 -17.70
N GLY A 95 0.93 3.62 -17.85
CA GLY A 95 1.87 4.71 -17.62
C GLY A 95 2.11 5.60 -18.84
N ALA A 96 1.90 5.15 -20.08
CA ALA A 96 1.93 5.98 -21.29
C ALA A 96 0.78 6.99 -21.31
N LYS A 97 -0.28 6.75 -20.52
CA LYS A 97 -1.33 7.74 -20.23
C LYS A 97 -0.92 8.76 -19.16
N LEU A 98 0.16 8.49 -18.43
CA LEU A 98 0.68 9.24 -17.29
C LEU A 98 2.18 9.44 -17.50
N PHE A 99 2.62 10.22 -18.50
CA PHE A 99 4.04 10.54 -18.73
C PHE A 99 4.73 10.92 -17.40
N THR A 100 5.40 9.98 -16.72
CA THR A 100 5.78 10.16 -15.31
C THR A 100 7.30 10.30 -15.18
N PRO A 101 7.82 11.46 -14.74
CA PRO A 101 9.24 11.66 -14.47
C PRO A 101 9.78 10.87 -13.25
N ASN A 102 8.97 9.98 -12.65
CA ASN A 102 9.27 9.31 -11.39
C ASN A 102 9.08 7.78 -11.48
N VAL A 103 9.66 7.16 -12.51
CA VAL A 103 9.70 5.70 -12.67
C VAL A 103 11.16 5.28 -12.76
N PHE A 104 11.61 4.50 -11.78
CA PHE A 104 12.97 3.96 -11.72
C PHE A 104 12.91 2.45 -11.46
N THR A 105 13.84 1.68 -12.02
CA THR A 105 13.90 0.21 -11.91
C THR A 105 15.12 -0.29 -11.16
N ASP A 106 15.98 0.61 -10.69
CA ASP A 106 17.23 0.35 -9.97
C ASP A 106 17.01 -0.25 -8.56
N ASP A 107 15.79 -0.21 -8.02
CA ASP A 107 15.41 -0.88 -6.78
C ASP A 107 14.67 -2.21 -6.97
N GLN A 108 14.44 -2.64 -8.22
CA GLN A 108 13.71 -3.86 -8.54
C GLN A 108 14.58 -5.11 -8.42
N PRO A 109 14.01 -6.26 -7.99
CA PRO A 109 14.68 -7.55 -8.10
C PRO A 109 15.05 -7.88 -9.55
N ALA A 110 16.32 -8.17 -9.81
CA ALA A 110 16.82 -8.48 -11.15
C ALA A 110 16.07 -9.64 -11.83
N GLU A 111 15.60 -10.63 -11.06
CA GLU A 111 14.82 -11.74 -11.59
C GLU A 111 13.46 -11.31 -12.15
N LEU A 112 12.80 -10.35 -11.51
CA LEU A 112 11.52 -9.80 -12.00
C LEU A 112 11.74 -9.06 -13.32
N LEU A 113 12.77 -8.21 -13.37
CA LEU A 113 13.13 -7.46 -14.58
C LEU A 113 13.44 -8.41 -15.75
N ARG A 114 14.21 -9.47 -15.51
CA ARG A 114 14.53 -10.48 -16.54
C ARG A 114 13.28 -11.21 -17.07
N LYS A 115 12.22 -11.32 -16.26
CA LYS A 115 10.91 -11.85 -16.65
C LYS A 115 10.00 -10.80 -17.32
N GLY A 116 10.50 -9.58 -17.55
CA GLY A 116 9.72 -8.48 -18.10
C GLY A 116 8.66 -7.94 -17.14
N ASN A 117 8.87 -8.10 -15.83
CA ASN A 117 7.94 -7.69 -14.78
C ASN A 117 8.55 -6.63 -13.86
N VAL A 118 7.68 -5.85 -13.23
CA VAL A 118 8.02 -4.93 -12.13
C VAL A 118 7.10 -5.17 -10.94
N GLY A 119 7.62 -4.94 -9.74
CA GLY A 119 6.87 -5.00 -8.50
C GLY A 119 6.58 -3.62 -7.93
N LEU A 120 5.43 -3.44 -7.29
CA LEU A 120 5.07 -2.17 -6.63
C LEU A 120 4.08 -2.36 -5.48
N ASN A 121 4.08 -1.39 -4.57
CA ASN A 121 2.99 -1.22 -3.60
C ASN A 121 1.77 -0.63 -4.32
N SER A 122 0.79 -1.45 -4.65
CA SER A 122 -0.47 -1.05 -5.28
C SER A 122 -1.59 -0.91 -4.25
N GLY A 123 -2.69 -0.24 -4.62
CA GLY A 123 -3.90 -0.21 -3.78
C GLY A 123 -4.42 -1.61 -3.44
N ASP A 124 -4.47 -2.51 -4.43
CA ASP A 124 -4.93 -3.89 -4.24
C ASP A 124 -4.06 -4.67 -3.26
N SER A 125 -2.74 -4.50 -3.34
CA SER A 125 -1.80 -5.15 -2.41
C SER A 125 -1.95 -4.62 -0.99
N VAL A 126 -2.19 -3.31 -0.83
CA VAL A 126 -2.45 -2.68 0.48
C VAL A 126 -3.77 -3.19 1.05
N ILE A 127 -4.84 -3.20 0.25
CA ILE A 127 -6.17 -3.66 0.70
C ILE A 127 -6.09 -5.10 1.18
N ARG A 128 -5.50 -5.99 0.38
CA ARG A 128 -5.33 -7.41 0.73
C ARG A 128 -4.55 -7.57 2.02
N PHE A 129 -3.48 -6.82 2.20
CA PHE A 129 -2.64 -6.93 3.39
C PHE A 129 -3.35 -6.41 4.65
N ILE A 130 -3.90 -5.20 4.60
CA ILE A 130 -4.57 -4.57 5.76
C ILE A 130 -5.87 -5.28 6.12
N ALA A 131 -6.52 -5.97 5.17
CA ALA A 131 -7.67 -6.82 5.43
C ALA A 131 -7.38 -7.86 6.53
N HIS A 132 -6.19 -8.48 6.54
CA HIS A 132 -5.79 -9.45 7.59
C HIS A 132 -5.72 -8.85 9.00
N TYR A 133 -5.62 -7.52 9.10
CA TYR A 133 -5.56 -6.77 10.36
C TYR A 133 -6.85 -6.01 10.65
N SER A 134 -7.89 -6.25 9.85
CA SER A 134 -9.16 -5.53 9.91
C SER A 134 -10.25 -6.40 10.48
N ARG A 135 -11.19 -5.79 11.20
CA ARG A 135 -12.38 -6.45 11.72
C ARG A 135 -13.53 -6.32 10.71
N ALA A 136 -14.40 -7.33 10.67
CA ALA A 136 -15.61 -7.29 9.85
C ALA A 136 -16.44 -6.03 10.14
N ILE A 137 -17.08 -5.48 9.10
CA ILE A 137 -17.96 -4.33 9.18
C ILE A 137 -19.40 -4.86 9.00
N PRO A 138 -20.27 -4.82 10.03
CA PRO A 138 -21.62 -5.32 9.90
C PRO A 138 -22.43 -4.52 8.87
N GLY A 139 -23.28 -5.21 8.10
CA GLY A 139 -24.25 -4.56 7.20
C GLY A 139 -23.66 -3.93 5.95
N CYS A 140 -22.51 -4.42 5.45
CA CYS A 140 -21.94 -3.95 4.20
C CYS A 140 -21.73 -5.06 3.16
N GLU A 141 -21.62 -4.67 1.90
CA GLU A 141 -21.22 -5.57 0.83
C GLU A 141 -19.71 -5.80 0.87
N HIS A 142 -19.26 -7.05 0.71
CA HIS A 142 -17.83 -7.39 0.77
C HIS A 142 -17.24 -7.75 -0.61
N GLN A 143 -18.11 -8.04 -1.58
CA GLN A 143 -17.75 -8.63 -2.88
C GLN A 143 -16.77 -9.81 -2.69
N ASN A 144 -15.77 -9.94 -3.56
CA ASN A 144 -14.76 -10.99 -3.51
C ASN A 144 -13.49 -10.57 -2.73
N LEU A 145 -13.56 -9.50 -1.92
CA LEU A 145 -12.40 -8.91 -1.23
C LEU A 145 -12.24 -9.41 0.22
N GLY A 146 -13.18 -10.23 0.71
CA GLY A 146 -13.18 -10.82 2.05
C GLY A 146 -14.00 -10.04 3.08
N GLU A 147 -14.37 -10.71 4.17
CA GLU A 147 -15.32 -10.21 5.18
C GLU A 147 -14.86 -8.96 5.95
N SER A 148 -13.57 -8.65 5.90
CA SER A 148 -13.00 -7.47 6.54
C SER A 148 -12.96 -6.23 5.64
N VAL A 149 -13.35 -6.35 4.37
CA VAL A 149 -13.37 -5.26 3.38
C VAL A 149 -14.81 -4.89 3.09
N CYS A 150 -15.23 -3.70 3.49
CA CYS A 150 -16.52 -3.13 3.11
C CYS A 150 -16.40 -2.46 1.75
N VAL A 151 -17.31 -2.73 0.81
CA VAL A 151 -17.35 -2.09 -0.49
C VAL A 151 -18.59 -1.22 -0.56
N TYR A 152 -18.36 0.09 -0.62
CA TYR A 152 -19.42 1.06 -0.86
C TYR A 152 -19.53 1.34 -2.36
N LEU A 153 -20.68 1.04 -2.94
CA LEU A 153 -21.01 1.44 -4.30
C LEU A 153 -21.48 2.89 -4.26
N SER A 154 -20.73 3.79 -4.90
CA SER A 154 -21.19 5.17 -5.08
C SER A 154 -22.49 5.14 -5.89
N PRO A 155 -23.63 5.67 -5.38
CA PRO A 155 -24.82 5.85 -6.18
C PRO A 155 -24.42 6.71 -7.37
N GLY A 156 -24.51 6.17 -8.58
CA GLY A 156 -23.93 6.78 -9.77
C GLY A 156 -24.23 8.28 -9.81
N ALA A 157 -23.18 9.10 -9.92
CA ALA A 157 -23.33 10.52 -10.20
C ALA A 157 -24.29 10.64 -11.39
N LYS A 158 -25.48 11.17 -11.15
CA LYS A 158 -26.43 11.48 -12.22
C LYS A 158 -25.67 12.35 -13.22
N LYS A 159 -25.52 11.84 -14.44
CA LYS A 159 -25.09 12.67 -15.57
C LYS A 159 -26.09 13.79 -15.78
#